data_AF-A0A643F078-F1
#
_entry.id   AF-A0A643F078-F1
#
_cell.length_a   1.000
_cell.length_b   1.000
_cell.length_c   1.000
_cell.angle_alpha   90.00
_cell.angle_beta   90.00
_cell.angle_gamma   90.00
#
_symmetry.space_group_name_H-M   'P 1'
#
loop_
_entity.id
_entity.type
_entity.pdbx_description
1 polymer ?
#
loop_
_entity_poly.entity_id
_entity_poly.type
_entity_poly.pdbx_seq_one_letter_code
_entity_poly.pdbx_strand_id
1 'polypeptide(L)' 'MPHVRFSEDFDWKPLPQVTIAYRAGWSGLVTTPCANSAVQANKAVRLKTPRKGEKDGDT' A
#
# COMPACT_ATOMS: atom_id res chain seq x y z
N MET A 1 -8.93 4.39 -6.95
CA MET A 1 -7.61 3.84 -6.54
C MET A 1 -7.81 3.02 -5.27
N PRO A 2 -7.28 1.80 -5.17
CA PRO A 2 -7.43 0.98 -3.97
C PRO A 2 -6.66 1.55 -2.77
N HIS A 3 -7.26 1.45 -1.59
CA HIS A 3 -6.58 1.70 -0.32
C HIS A 3 -5.98 0.37 0.17
N VAL A 4 -4.69 0.36 0.46
CA VAL A 4 -4.00 -0.79 1.06
C VAL A 4 -3.24 -0.37 2.30
N ARG A 5 -3.01 -1.32 3.20
CA ARG A 5 -2.05 -1.21 4.30
C ARG A 5 -0.95 -2.22 4.08
N PHE A 6 0.29 -1.77 4.09
CA PHE A 6 1.46 -2.62 4.00
C PHE A 6 1.79 -3.17 5.38
N SER A 7 1.85 -4.48 5.50
CA SER A 7 2.23 -5.18 6.73
C SER A 7 3.75 -5.30 6.84
N GLU A 8 4.44 -5.28 5.70
CA GLU A 8 5.88 -5.45 5.57
C GLU A 8 6.43 -4.43 4.57
N ASP A 9 7.75 -4.26 4.53
CA ASP A 9 8.41 -3.49 3.49
C ASP A 9 8.12 -4.07 2.09
N PHE A 10 7.88 -3.17 1.12
CA PHE A 10 7.57 -3.55 -0.25
C PHE A 10 8.15 -2.55 -1.24
N ASP A 11 9.03 -3.06 -2.10
CA ASP A 11 9.59 -2.31 -3.22
C ASP A 11 8.77 -2.55 -4.49
N TRP A 12 8.01 -1.54 -4.91
CA TRP A 12 7.24 -1.58 -6.14
C TRP A 12 8.00 -0.93 -7.29
N LYS A 13 8.16 -1.64 -8.41
CA LYS A 13 8.84 -1.15 -9.61
C LYS A 13 7.90 -1.06 -10.81
N PRO A 14 7.16 0.06 -10.98
CA PRO A 14 6.28 0.24 -12.14
C PRO A 14 7.05 0.41 -13.45
N LEU A 15 8.24 0.99 -13.40
CA LEU A 15 9.15 1.20 -14.53
C LEU A 15 10.55 0.72 -14.11
N PRO A 16 11.41 0.28 -15.04
CA PRO A 16 12.75 -0.23 -14.70
C PRO A 16 13.62 0.77 -13.93
N GLN A 17 13.43 2.07 -14.18
CA GLN A 17 14.17 3.16 -13.55
C GLN A 17 13.51 3.72 -12.28
N VAL A 18 12.33 3.23 -11.89
CA VAL A 18 11.55 3.77 -10.77
C VAL A 18 11.28 2.66 -9.75
N THR A 19 11.76 2.86 -8.52
CA THR A 19 11.42 2.00 -7.37
C THR A 19 10.73 2.86 -6.31
N ILE A 20 9.54 2.45 -5.91
CA ILE A 20 8.77 3.06 -4.83
C ILE A 20 8.78 2.09 -3.66
N ALA A 21 9.51 2.46 -2.60
CA ALA A 21 9.59 1.69 -1.38
C ALA A 21 8.46 2.10 -0.42
N TYR A 22 7.62 1.14 -0.04
CA TYR A 22 6.62 1.28 1.01
C TYR A 22 7.15 0.61 2.28
N ARG A 23 7.04 1.30 3.42
CA ARG A 23 7.44 0.74 4.71
C ARG A 23 6.30 -0.06 5.33
N ALA A 24 6.67 -1.07 6.12
CA ALA A 24 5.75 -1.77 7.00
C ALA A 24 4.98 -0.76 7.87
N GLY A 25 3.68 -0.96 8.01
CA GLY A 25 2.77 -0.07 8.75
C GLY A 25 2.12 1.02 7.90
N TRP A 26 2.69 1.40 6.75
CA TRP A 26 2.16 2.47 5.93
C TRP A 26 0.81 2.08 5.30
N SER A 27 -0.15 3.02 5.32
CA SER A 27 -1.45 2.88 4.66
C SER A 27 -1.75 4.07 3.76
N GLY A 28 -2.33 3.80 2.61
CA GLY A 28 -2.70 4.85 1.67
C GLY A 28 -3.27 4.37 0.34
N LEU A 29 -3.65 5.34 -0.48
CA LEU A 29 -4.10 5.09 -1.83
C LEU A 29 -2.89 4.75 -2.72
N VAL A 30 -2.94 3.60 -3.37
CA VAL A 30 -1.94 3.17 -4.34
C VAL A 30 -2.61 2.84 -5.67
N THR A 31 -1.79 2.67 -6.70
CA THR A 31 -2.29 2.21 -8.01
C THR A 31 -2.81 0.77 -7.91
N THR A 32 -3.80 0.43 -8.73
CA THR A 32 -4.32 -0.95 -8.82
C THR A 32 -3.24 -2.02 -9.05
N PRO A 33 -2.27 -1.84 -9.98
CA PRO A 33 -1.20 -2.81 -10.14
C PRO A 33 -0.34 -2.95 -8.88
N CYS A 34 0.02 -1.84 -8.21
CA CYS A 34 0.77 -1.89 -6.95
C CYS A 34 0.02 -2.67 -5.87
N ALA A 35 -1.27 -2.38 -5.68
CA ALA A 35 -2.10 -3.08 -4.71
C ALA A 35 -2.17 -4.58 -5.00
N ASN A 36 -2.38 -4.97 -6.25
CA ASN A 36 -2.45 -6.38 -6.63
C ASN A 36 -1.11 -7.08 -6.38
N SER A 37 0.02 -6.50 -6.79
CA SER A 37 1.35 -7.09 -6.55
C SER A 37 1.66 -7.24 -5.07
N ALA A 38 1.37 -6.22 -4.26
CA ALA A 38 1.62 -6.25 -2.82
C ALA A 38 0.74 -7.28 -2.09
N VAL A 39 -0.53 -7.42 -2.49
CA VAL A 39 -1.46 -8.41 -1.92
C VAL A 39 -1.08 -9.83 -2.37
N GLN A 40 -0.72 -10.02 -3.64
CA GLN A 40 -0.23 -11.31 -4.14
C GLN A 40 1.06 -11.75 -3.44
N ALA A 41 1.93 -10.80 -3.11
CA ALA A 41 3.13 -11.04 -2.31
C ALA A 41 2.84 -11.25 -0.80
N ASN A 42 1.58 -11.17 -0.37
CA ASN A 42 1.16 -11.18 1.05
C ASN A 42 1.81 -10.07 1.90
N LYS A 43 2.33 -9.01 1.27
CA LYS A 43 2.97 -7.85 1.91
C LYS A 43 2.00 -6.75 2.26
N ALA A 44 0.79 -6.78 1.71
CA ALA A 44 -0.25 -5.80 1.97
C ALA A 44 -1.65 -6.40 2.04
N VAL A 45 -2.53 -5.71 2.75
CA VAL A 45 -3.96 -6.01 2.85
C VAL A 45 -4.79 -4.90 2.22
N ARG A 46 -5.84 -5.26 1.46
CA ARG A 46 -6.78 -4.27 0.92
C ARG A 46 -7.67 -3.77 2.05
N LEU A 47 -7.60 -2.46 2.29
CA LEU A 47 -8.50 -1.80 3.22
C LEU A 47 -9.79 -1.41 2.49
N LYS A 48 -10.93 -1.60 3.16
CA LYS A 48 -12.18 -0.94 2.74
C LYS A 48 -11.96 0.56 2.92
N THR A 49 -12.33 1.37 1.94
CA THR A 49 -12.17 2.82 1.99
C THR A 49 -12.74 3.36 3.31
N PRO A 50 -11.91 3.88 4.23
CA PRO A 50 -12.43 4.48 5.45
C PRO A 50 -13.23 5.71 5.04
N ARG A 51 -14.40 5.88 5.64
CA ARG A 51 -15.18 7.11 5.45
C ARG A 51 -14.35 8.26 6.02
N LYS A 52 -14.33 9.38 5.30
CA LYS A 52 -13.61 10.62 5.62
C LYS A 52 -13.72 10.94 7.13
N GLY A 53 -12.68 10.66 7.91
CA GLY A 53 -12.67 10.90 9.36
C GLY A 53 -11.64 10.09 10.17
N GLU A 54 -11.24 8.90 9.73
CA GLU A 54 -10.33 8.06 10.51
C GLU A 54 -8.86 8.44 10.23
N LYS A 55 -8.33 9.32 11.11
CA LYS A 55 -6.89 9.54 11.23
C LYS A 55 -6.27 8.26 11.79
N ASP A 56 -5.68 7.42 10.95
CA ASP A 56 -4.66 6.48 11.41
C ASP A 56 -3.34 7.27 11.50
N GLY A 57 -3.28 8.12 12.53
CA GLY A 57 -2.05 8.75 12.97
C GLY A 57 -1.26 7.71 13.75
N ASP A 58 -0.23 7.19 13.10
CA ASP A 58 0.81 6.34 13.70
C ASP A 58 1.48 7.13 14.84
N THR A 59 1.38 6.61 16.07
CA THR A 59 2.10 7.07 17.28
C THR A 59 3.53 6.59 17.24
#